data_AF-Q3JGV8-F1
#
_entry.id   AF-Q3JGV8-F1
#
_cell.length_a   1.000
_cell.length_b   1.000
_cell.length_c   1.000
_cell.angle_alpha   90.00
_cell.angle_beta   90.00
_cell.angle_gamma   90.00
#
_symmetry.space_group_name_H-M   'P 1'
#
loop_
_entity.id
_entity.type
_entity.pdbx_description
1 polymer ?
#
loop_
_entity_poly.entity_id
_entity_poly.type
_entity_poly.pdbx_seq_one_letter_code
_entity_poly.pdbx_strand_id
1 'polypeptide(L)'
;MDAGRRHAHAVSRPDRQDLKPRGGAAAVRAMRAEGAVRFVARLRPPCGPFSAVFARFAAPLPASPAPSPPRPRSTGKAPFRYGIRIVMLDAHLKTQLKSYLERITRPVELVASLDAGDQSRELRALLDEIAALSPQIFVTERRDAAERAPSFSVGEPGKAAGIRFAGMPMGHEFTSLVLALLQTGGHPIKLDDATIEQIRALDGDYAFETYISLTCQNCPEVVQALNVMALVNPRIRHVMIDGALFQDEVEARRIMAVPTIFLNGETFGQGRSSVKEILAKLDSGASRRAAQALAEKPVFDMLIVGGGPAGAAAAIYAARKGISTGVVAERFGGQVLDTMAIENFVSVQETEGPKFATALEQHVKQYDVDVIDVERADRLVPGRVHEIRLASGAVLKAKTVVLATGARWREIGVPGEREYRNRGVAYCPHCDGPLFKRKRVAVVGGGNSGVEAAIDLAGLAAAVTLIEYGEQLRADDVLQRKLRSLANVTVITQARTTELTGDGAKLNGLVYEDRRTGEAKRIALEGVFVQIGLVPNTEWLKGTVELSRHGEIVVDARGATSVPGVFAAGDVTTVPYKQIVIAVGEGAKASLGAFDHLIRSEAHAVQAADIEASANAEAMAA
;
A
#
# COMPACT_ATOMS: atom_id res chain seq x y z
N MET A 1 -58.02 20.11 33.97
CA MET A 1 -58.73 20.08 35.27
C MET A 1 -59.86 19.10 35.08
N ASP A 2 -59.66 17.86 35.54
CA ASP A 2 -60.30 16.71 34.92
C ASP A 2 -60.75 15.73 36.02
N ALA A 3 -62.01 15.32 35.97
CA ALA A 3 -62.64 14.53 37.01
C ALA A 3 -63.48 13.40 36.41
N GLY A 4 -63.09 12.17 36.75
CA GLY A 4 -64.08 11.17 37.19
C GLY A 4 -64.46 10.02 36.25
N ARG A 5 -63.96 8.84 36.64
CA ARG A 5 -64.63 7.51 36.65
C ARG A 5 -64.75 6.66 35.37
N ARG A 6 -64.08 5.50 35.47
CA ARG A 6 -64.50 4.10 35.23
C ARG A 6 -65.17 3.76 33.88
N HIS A 7 -64.56 2.84 33.12
CA HIS A 7 -65.07 1.47 32.96
C HIS A 7 -64.07 0.55 32.25
N ALA A 8 -63.97 -0.68 32.75
CA ALA A 8 -63.28 -1.79 32.11
C ALA A 8 -64.12 -2.32 30.94
N HIS A 9 -63.48 -2.62 29.82
CA HIS A 9 -64.00 -3.52 28.80
C HIS A 9 -62.88 -4.42 28.28
N ALA A 10 -63.11 -5.72 28.45
CA ALA A 10 -62.34 -6.80 27.84
C ALA A 10 -62.55 -6.82 26.32
N VAL A 11 -61.48 -7.01 25.55
CA VAL A 11 -61.55 -7.45 24.16
C VAL A 11 -60.58 -8.60 23.95
N SER A 12 -61.16 -9.65 23.37
CA SER A 12 -60.67 -10.99 23.10
C SER A 12 -59.52 -11.06 22.09
N ARG A 13 -58.59 -11.99 22.35
CA ARG A 13 -57.58 -12.50 21.40
C ARG A 13 -58.23 -13.34 20.29
N PRO A 14 -57.70 -13.34 19.06
CA PRO A 14 -58.03 -14.36 18.07
C PRO A 14 -57.07 -15.56 18.17
N ASP A 15 -57.64 -16.74 17.93
CA ASP A 15 -57.05 -18.07 17.91
C ASP A 15 -55.80 -18.21 17.03
N ARG A 16 -54.75 -18.81 17.59
CA ARG A 16 -53.69 -19.48 16.82
C ARG A 16 -53.85 -20.99 17.00
N GLN A 17 -54.18 -21.65 15.90
CA GLN A 17 -54.28 -23.10 15.82
C GLN A 17 -52.93 -23.78 16.05
N ASP A 18 -53.01 -24.83 16.87
CA ASP A 18 -51.95 -25.78 17.22
C ASP A 18 -51.49 -26.61 16.01
N LEU A 19 -50.17 -26.65 15.79
CA LEU A 19 -49.49 -27.71 15.04
C LEU A 19 -48.36 -28.28 15.90
N LYS A 20 -48.63 -29.44 16.50
CA LYS A 20 -47.67 -30.29 17.24
C LYS A 20 -46.55 -30.79 16.32
N PRO A 21 -45.27 -30.80 16.76
CA PRO A 21 -44.25 -31.65 16.16
C PRO A 21 -44.23 -33.01 16.88
N ARG A 22 -44.45 -34.10 16.13
CA ARG A 22 -44.18 -35.46 16.60
C ARG A 22 -42.68 -35.73 16.47
N GLY A 23 -42.06 -36.14 17.58
CA GLY A 23 -40.67 -36.59 17.63
C GLY A 23 -40.48 -37.99 17.02
N GLY A 24 -39.20 -38.33 16.83
CA GLY A 24 -38.76 -39.66 16.44
C GLY A 24 -37.30 -39.66 16.00
N ALA A 25 -36.37 -39.69 16.96
CA ALA A 25 -34.97 -40.02 16.74
C ALA A 25 -34.69 -41.40 17.34
N ALA A 26 -34.18 -42.33 16.53
CA ALA A 26 -33.35 -43.49 16.89
C ALA A 26 -32.95 -44.19 15.58
N ALA A 27 -31.68 -44.12 15.17
CA ALA A 27 -30.65 -45.18 15.33
C ALA A 27 -30.76 -46.24 14.21
N VAL A 28 -29.75 -46.83 13.55
CA VAL A 28 -28.28 -46.85 13.52
C VAL A 28 -27.95 -48.04 12.58
N ARG A 29 -26.90 -47.93 11.76
CA ARG A 29 -26.08 -49.01 11.12
C ARG A 29 -26.63 -49.95 10.02
N ALA A 30 -25.93 -49.83 8.89
CA ALA A 30 -25.12 -50.85 8.18
C ALA A 30 -25.80 -52.04 7.46
N MET A 31 -25.62 -52.13 6.14
CA MET A 31 -24.85 -53.20 5.48
C MET A 31 -24.67 -52.93 3.97
N ARG A 32 -23.50 -53.32 3.47
CA ARG A 32 -23.12 -53.34 2.04
C ARG A 32 -23.85 -54.47 1.31
N ALA A 33 -24.03 -54.28 0.00
CA ALA A 33 -23.52 -55.13 -1.09
C ALA A 33 -24.56 -55.44 -2.21
N GLU A 34 -24.04 -55.38 -3.43
CA GLU A 34 -24.44 -56.13 -4.64
C GLU A 34 -25.64 -55.69 -5.50
N GLY A 35 -25.30 -55.26 -6.74
CA GLY A 35 -25.75 -55.96 -7.95
C GLY A 35 -26.94 -55.40 -8.74
N ALA A 36 -26.66 -54.81 -9.92
CA ALA A 36 -27.45 -54.88 -11.19
C ALA A 36 -26.92 -53.78 -12.15
N VAL A 37 -26.10 -54.06 -13.18
CA VAL A 37 -26.39 -54.61 -14.52
C VAL A 37 -27.29 -53.73 -15.42
N ARG A 38 -26.60 -53.02 -16.33
CA ARG A 38 -26.81 -52.72 -17.78
C ARG A 38 -28.22 -52.40 -18.35
N PHE A 39 -28.29 -51.29 -19.10
CA PHE A 39 -28.46 -51.11 -20.58
C PHE A 39 -28.96 -49.65 -20.79
N VAL A 40 -28.53 -48.78 -21.73
CA VAL A 40 -28.35 -48.90 -23.19
C VAL A 40 -27.38 -47.78 -23.72
N ALA A 41 -26.49 -48.18 -24.65
CA ALA A 41 -25.89 -47.51 -25.83
C ALA A 41 -26.56 -46.19 -26.36
N ARG A 42 -25.98 -45.28 -27.17
CA ARG A 42 -24.82 -45.12 -28.10
C ARG A 42 -24.76 -43.60 -28.43
N LEU A 43 -23.62 -42.94 -28.70
CA LEU A 43 -23.02 -42.74 -30.04
C LEU A 43 -21.70 -41.94 -29.91
N ARG A 44 -20.64 -42.38 -30.62
CA ARG A 44 -19.36 -41.68 -30.96
C ARG A 44 -19.53 -40.91 -32.31
N PRO A 45 -18.53 -40.25 -32.98
CA PRO A 45 -17.06 -40.11 -32.78
C PRO A 45 -16.54 -38.64 -33.06
N PRO A 46 -15.28 -38.32 -33.48
CA PRO A 46 -14.01 -39.08 -33.58
C PRO A 46 -12.74 -38.41 -32.99
N CYS A 47 -11.68 -39.22 -32.86
CA CYS A 47 -10.28 -38.83 -32.66
C CYS A 47 -9.46 -38.95 -33.96
N GLY A 48 -8.41 -38.13 -34.07
CA GLY A 48 -7.09 -38.43 -34.65
C GLY A 48 -6.64 -37.50 -35.80
N PRO A 49 -5.32 -37.41 -36.14
CA PRO A 49 -4.15 -38.09 -35.54
C PRO A 49 -2.89 -37.19 -35.36
N PHE A 50 -1.79 -37.83 -34.96
CA PHE A 50 -0.35 -37.45 -35.04
C PHE A 50 0.42 -37.09 -33.77
N SER A 51 1.07 -38.15 -33.28
CA SER A 51 2.26 -38.25 -32.42
C SER A 51 3.50 -37.61 -33.06
N ALA A 52 4.42 -37.04 -32.26
CA ALA A 52 5.84 -37.42 -32.28
C ALA A 52 6.69 -36.75 -31.17
N VAL A 53 7.63 -37.54 -30.64
CA VAL A 53 8.91 -37.19 -29.98
C VAL A 53 8.91 -36.84 -28.48
N PHE A 54 8.98 -37.87 -27.62
CA PHE A 54 9.75 -37.82 -26.38
C PHE A 54 10.48 -39.16 -26.17
N ALA A 55 11.72 -39.24 -26.64
CA ALA A 55 12.67 -40.28 -26.27
C ALA A 55 14.09 -39.85 -26.66
N ARG A 56 14.87 -39.32 -25.72
CA ARG A 56 16.34 -39.48 -25.65
C ARG A 56 16.92 -38.83 -24.39
N PHE A 57 18.05 -39.39 -23.96
CA PHE A 57 18.92 -39.04 -22.84
C PHE A 57 18.68 -39.76 -21.51
N ALA A 58 19.03 -41.05 -21.50
CA ALA A 58 19.71 -41.66 -20.36
C ALA A 58 21.22 -41.54 -20.61
N ALA A 59 21.93 -40.81 -19.74
CA ALA A 59 23.38 -40.81 -19.63
C ALA A 59 23.76 -40.76 -18.13
N PRO A 60 24.76 -41.54 -17.68
CA PRO A 60 25.13 -41.61 -16.27
C PRO A 60 25.95 -40.38 -15.84
N LEU A 61 25.66 -39.86 -14.65
CA LEU A 61 26.40 -38.79 -13.98
C LEU A 61 27.84 -39.23 -13.64
N PRO A 62 28.86 -38.38 -13.83
CA PRO A 62 30.20 -38.66 -13.34
C PRO A 62 30.30 -38.43 -11.82
N ALA A 63 31.10 -39.27 -11.16
CA ALA A 63 31.34 -39.28 -9.73
C ALA A 63 32.01 -37.98 -9.22
N SER A 64 31.61 -37.54 -8.03
CA SER A 64 32.26 -36.45 -7.29
C SER A 64 33.68 -36.84 -6.86
N PRO A 65 34.68 -35.94 -6.95
CA PRO A 65 36.00 -36.19 -6.36
C PRO A 65 35.96 -36.00 -4.83
N ALA A 66 36.70 -36.87 -4.13
CA ALA A 66 36.85 -36.88 -2.68
C ALA A 66 37.48 -35.59 -2.12
N PRO A 67 37.22 -35.22 -0.85
CA PRO A 67 37.81 -34.03 -0.24
C PRO A 67 39.30 -34.25 0.06
N SER A 68 40.11 -33.21 -0.20
CA SER A 68 41.53 -33.15 0.12
C SER A 68 41.77 -32.91 1.63
N PRO A 69 42.91 -33.38 2.19
CA PRO A 69 43.19 -33.28 3.63
C PRO A 69 43.55 -31.85 4.05
N PRO A 70 43.35 -31.48 5.33
CA PRO A 70 43.63 -30.13 5.81
C PRO A 70 45.15 -29.88 5.91
N ARG A 71 45.61 -28.73 5.41
CA ARG A 71 46.97 -28.23 5.64
C ARG A 71 47.07 -27.52 7.00
N PRO A 72 48.24 -27.55 7.66
CA PRO A 72 48.41 -27.07 9.03
C PRO A 72 48.37 -25.54 9.14
N ARG A 73 47.85 -25.06 10.27
CA ARG A 73 47.83 -23.64 10.67
C ARG A 73 49.27 -23.12 10.84
N SER A 74 49.63 -22.05 10.13
CA SER A 74 50.79 -21.22 10.48
C SER A 74 50.31 -19.91 11.12
N THR A 75 50.91 -19.63 12.27
CA THR A 75 50.79 -18.41 13.06
C THR A 75 51.74 -17.35 12.50
N GLY A 76 51.22 -16.17 12.17
CA GLY A 76 52.05 -15.01 11.81
C GLY A 76 51.26 -13.89 11.16
N LYS A 77 50.84 -12.90 11.96
CA LYS A 77 50.24 -11.64 11.47
C LYS A 77 51.34 -10.73 10.91
N ALA A 78 51.24 -10.39 9.63
CA ALA A 78 51.76 -9.15 9.03
C ALA A 78 50.78 -8.72 7.93
N PRO A 79 50.50 -7.41 7.74
CA PRO A 79 49.42 -6.97 6.88
C PRO A 79 49.86 -7.01 5.41
N PHE A 80 49.34 -7.97 4.65
CA PHE A 80 49.43 -7.97 3.19
C PHE A 80 48.43 -6.96 2.61
N ARG A 81 48.94 -5.83 2.10
CA ARG A 81 48.19 -4.95 1.19
C ARG A 81 48.13 -5.61 -0.18
N TYR A 82 47.03 -6.28 -0.49
CA TYR A 82 46.69 -6.65 -1.86
C TYR A 82 45.92 -5.49 -2.49
N GLY A 83 46.47 -4.90 -3.54
CA GLY A 83 45.74 -4.00 -4.44
C GLY A 83 44.65 -4.79 -5.16
N ILE A 84 43.44 -4.78 -4.61
CA ILE A 84 42.25 -5.29 -5.28
C ILE A 84 41.86 -4.22 -6.30
N ARG A 85 41.87 -4.58 -7.58
CA ARG A 85 41.20 -3.82 -8.63
C ARG A 85 39.70 -3.91 -8.32
N ILE A 86 39.13 -2.89 -7.69
CA ILE A 86 37.72 -2.87 -7.32
C ILE A 86 36.92 -2.80 -8.61
N VAL A 87 36.29 -3.92 -8.99
CA VAL A 87 35.33 -3.97 -10.09
C VAL A 87 33.98 -3.55 -9.49
N MET A 88 33.55 -2.32 -9.78
CA MET A 88 32.35 -1.73 -9.16
C MET A 88 31.06 -2.24 -9.79
N LEU A 89 31.04 -2.42 -11.11
CA LEU A 89 29.92 -3.05 -11.82
C LEU A 89 30.31 -4.48 -12.23
N ASP A 90 29.54 -5.46 -11.76
CA ASP A 90 29.70 -6.84 -12.22
C ASP A 90 29.34 -6.99 -13.71
N ALA A 91 29.72 -8.13 -14.31
CA ALA A 91 29.54 -8.37 -15.74
C ALA A 91 28.06 -8.38 -16.18
N HIS A 92 27.15 -8.81 -15.31
CA HIS A 92 25.72 -8.83 -15.59
C HIS A 92 25.17 -7.40 -15.62
N LEU A 93 25.47 -6.61 -14.59
CA LEU A 93 25.08 -5.20 -14.52
C LEU A 93 25.65 -4.38 -15.68
N LYS A 94 26.92 -4.60 -16.06
CA LYS A 94 27.53 -3.94 -17.24
C LYS A 94 26.75 -4.23 -18.52
N THR A 95 26.32 -5.48 -18.70
CA THR A 95 25.56 -5.90 -19.88
C THR A 95 24.18 -5.25 -19.93
N GLN A 96 23.46 -5.26 -18.79
CA GLN A 96 22.16 -4.61 -18.68
C GLN A 96 22.26 -3.10 -18.90
N LEU A 97 23.22 -2.46 -18.24
CA LEU A 97 23.46 -1.02 -18.36
C LEU A 97 23.73 -0.65 -19.81
N LYS A 98 24.65 -1.35 -20.49
CA LYS A 98 24.95 -1.10 -21.90
C LYS A 98 23.69 -1.13 -22.78
N SER A 99 22.83 -2.13 -22.60
CA SER A 99 21.57 -2.23 -23.35
C SER A 99 20.62 -1.06 -23.09
N TYR A 100 20.58 -0.52 -21.87
CA TYR A 100 19.83 0.70 -21.59
C TYR A 100 20.47 1.92 -22.26
N LEU A 101 21.79 2.08 -22.15
CA LEU A 101 22.51 3.24 -22.68
C LEU A 101 22.46 3.35 -24.22
N GLU A 102 22.17 2.26 -24.94
CA GLU A 102 21.86 2.30 -26.38
C GLU A 102 20.64 3.17 -26.72
N ARG A 103 19.77 3.44 -25.75
CA ARG A 103 18.58 4.30 -25.92
C ARG A 103 18.87 5.79 -25.72
N ILE A 104 20.10 6.15 -25.36
CA ILE A 104 20.53 7.54 -25.23
C ILE A 104 20.72 8.13 -26.63
N THR A 105 20.01 9.22 -26.91
CA THR A 105 20.00 9.91 -28.21
C THR A 105 20.74 11.25 -28.17
N ARG A 106 21.08 11.74 -26.98
CA ARG A 106 21.77 13.01 -26.75
C ARG A 106 22.99 12.83 -25.85
N PRO A 107 24.04 13.66 -25.99
CA PRO A 107 25.19 13.65 -25.11
C PRO A 107 24.83 13.89 -23.63
N VAL A 108 25.46 13.15 -22.73
CA VAL A 108 25.35 13.28 -21.27
C VAL A 108 26.74 13.56 -20.69
N GLU A 109 26.87 14.62 -19.90
CA GLU A 109 28.08 14.97 -19.16
C GLU A 109 27.90 14.61 -17.67
N LEU A 110 28.87 13.88 -17.14
CA LEU A 110 29.02 13.54 -15.73
C LEU A 110 30.14 14.40 -15.15
N VAL A 111 29.79 15.39 -14.33
CA VAL A 111 30.77 16.33 -13.76
C VAL A 111 31.04 15.96 -12.31
N ALA A 112 32.19 15.33 -12.06
CA ALA A 112 32.60 14.86 -10.74
C ALA A 112 33.26 15.97 -9.90
N SER A 113 32.90 16.02 -8.61
CA SER A 113 33.61 16.75 -7.55
C SER A 113 34.16 15.71 -6.56
N LEU A 114 35.49 15.61 -6.50
CA LEU A 114 36.20 14.52 -5.84
C LEU A 114 37.24 15.06 -4.85
N ASP A 115 37.41 14.36 -3.74
CA ASP A 115 38.47 14.58 -2.76
C ASP A 115 39.58 13.52 -2.89
N ALA A 116 40.53 13.51 -1.95
CA ALA A 116 41.63 12.55 -1.93
C ALA A 116 41.28 11.19 -1.29
N GLY A 117 40.03 10.98 -0.87
CA GLY A 117 39.55 9.80 -0.16
C GLY A 117 39.38 8.55 -1.04
N ASP A 118 39.26 7.39 -0.43
CA ASP A 118 39.03 6.12 -1.14
C ASP A 118 37.67 6.10 -1.86
N GLN A 119 36.64 6.67 -1.23
CA GLN A 119 35.30 6.76 -1.82
C GLN A 119 35.28 7.61 -3.11
N SER A 120 36.10 8.67 -3.19
CA SER A 120 36.29 9.44 -4.42
C SER A 120 36.97 8.64 -5.54
N ARG A 121 37.93 7.78 -5.18
CA ARG A 121 38.56 6.86 -6.15
C ARG A 121 37.57 5.83 -6.68
N GLU A 122 36.74 5.27 -5.79
CA GLU A 122 35.68 4.31 -6.15
C GLU A 122 34.61 4.95 -7.04
N LEU A 123 34.15 6.16 -6.69
CA LEU A 123 33.20 6.91 -7.52
C LEU A 123 33.80 7.20 -8.90
N ARG A 124 35.05 7.66 -8.97
CA ARG A 124 35.71 7.92 -10.25
C ARG A 124 35.77 6.66 -11.12
N ALA A 125 36.16 5.53 -10.53
CA ALA A 125 36.21 4.25 -11.24
C ALA A 125 34.83 3.85 -11.80
N LEU A 126 33.76 4.02 -11.01
CA LEU A 126 32.39 3.78 -11.47
C LEU A 126 32.02 4.69 -12.66
N LEU A 127 32.30 5.99 -12.58
CA LEU A 127 31.98 6.94 -13.66
C LEU A 127 32.73 6.61 -14.95
N ASP A 128 34.03 6.29 -14.85
CA ASP A 128 34.85 5.89 -16.00
C ASP A 128 34.34 4.57 -16.61
N GLU A 129 33.90 3.61 -15.79
CA GLU A 129 33.27 2.38 -16.28
C GLU A 129 31.97 2.65 -17.03
N ILE A 130 31.12 3.56 -16.55
CA ILE A 130 29.86 3.93 -17.22
C ILE A 130 30.14 4.63 -18.55
N ALA A 131 31.07 5.58 -18.57
CA ALA A 131 31.46 6.28 -19.80
C ALA A 131 32.00 5.33 -20.87
N ALA A 132 32.74 4.30 -20.47
CA ALA A 132 33.25 3.29 -21.39
C ALA A 132 32.14 2.43 -22.05
N LEU A 133 30.91 2.43 -21.52
CA LEU A 133 29.79 1.65 -22.06
C LEU A 133 29.03 2.38 -23.18
N SER A 134 29.17 3.70 -23.31
CA SER A 134 28.45 4.48 -24.33
C SER A 134 29.25 5.70 -24.82
N PRO A 135 29.37 5.92 -26.14
CA PRO A 135 30.05 7.08 -26.69
C PRO A 135 29.31 8.40 -26.43
N GLN A 136 28.08 8.35 -25.93
CA GLN A 136 27.27 9.53 -25.59
C GLN A 136 27.55 10.04 -24.17
N ILE A 137 28.33 9.34 -23.36
CA ILE A 137 28.58 9.69 -21.96
C ILE A 137 30.01 10.17 -21.78
N PHE A 138 30.16 11.36 -21.22
CA PHE A 138 31.44 12.00 -20.96
C PHE A 138 31.61 12.22 -19.47
N VAL A 139 32.83 12.03 -18.96
CA VAL A 139 33.16 12.31 -17.56
C VAL A 139 34.16 13.45 -17.53
N THR A 140 33.83 14.50 -16.77
CA THR A 140 34.74 15.61 -16.47
C THR A 140 34.89 15.75 -14.97
N GLU A 141 36.03 16.26 -14.51
CA GLU A 141 36.24 16.57 -13.09
C GLU A 141 36.32 18.08 -12.95
N ARG A 142 35.51 18.64 -12.05
CA ARG A 142 35.56 20.06 -11.68
C ARG A 142 35.58 20.15 -10.17
N ARG A 143 36.67 20.69 -9.63
CA ARG A 143 36.78 20.96 -8.19
C ARG A 143 35.98 22.21 -7.86
N ASP A 144 34.88 22.01 -7.16
CA ASP A 144 34.09 23.08 -6.57
C ASP A 144 34.00 22.83 -5.07
N ALA A 145 34.54 23.75 -4.28
CA ALA A 145 34.54 23.64 -2.82
C ALA A 145 33.15 23.80 -2.20
N ALA A 146 32.17 24.32 -2.95
CA ALA A 146 30.78 24.38 -2.53
C ALA A 146 30.05 23.04 -2.70
N GLU A 147 30.60 22.11 -3.48
CA GLU A 147 29.98 20.83 -3.77
C GLU A 147 30.49 19.74 -2.83
N ARG A 148 29.59 18.81 -2.44
CA ARG A 148 29.96 17.63 -1.66
C ARG A 148 31.01 16.80 -2.40
N ALA A 149 31.95 16.22 -1.68
CA ALA A 149 32.92 15.28 -2.22
C ALA A 149 32.91 13.98 -1.40
N PRO A 150 32.78 12.81 -2.03
CA PRO A 150 32.57 12.59 -3.46
C PRO A 150 31.14 12.92 -3.93
N SER A 151 31.00 13.58 -5.07
CA SER A 151 29.72 13.73 -5.77
C SER A 151 29.90 13.89 -7.28
N PHE A 152 28.82 13.76 -8.05
CA PHE A 152 28.83 14.12 -9.47
C PHE A 152 27.46 14.59 -9.93
N SER A 153 27.44 15.51 -10.89
CA SER A 153 26.20 15.95 -11.54
C SER A 153 25.95 15.19 -12.82
N VAL A 154 24.68 15.00 -13.17
CA VAL A 154 24.24 14.44 -14.46
C VAL A 154 23.54 15.56 -15.24
N GLY A 155 24.06 15.90 -16.42
CA GLY A 155 23.50 16.96 -17.24
C GLY A 155 23.84 16.83 -18.72
N GLU A 156 23.35 17.76 -19.53
CA GLU A 156 23.79 17.89 -20.92
C GLU A 156 25.05 18.79 -20.98
N PRO A 157 26.00 18.52 -21.89
CA PRO A 157 27.18 19.36 -22.05
C PRO A 157 26.84 20.84 -22.23
N GLY A 158 27.47 21.70 -21.42
CA GLY A 158 27.29 23.16 -21.48
C GLY A 158 26.01 23.71 -20.85
N LYS A 159 25.16 22.86 -20.26
CA LYS A 159 23.99 23.29 -19.47
C LYS A 159 24.26 23.10 -17.98
N ALA A 160 23.61 23.92 -17.15
CA ALA A 160 23.62 23.69 -15.71
C ALA A 160 22.88 22.38 -15.40
N ALA A 161 23.51 21.47 -14.68
CA ALA A 161 22.91 20.20 -14.29
C ALA A 161 21.98 20.40 -13.08
N GLY A 162 20.72 19.98 -13.22
CA GLY A 162 19.74 20.00 -12.14
C GLY A 162 19.86 18.79 -11.20
N ILE A 163 20.53 17.70 -11.62
CA ILE A 163 20.67 16.46 -10.86
C ILE A 163 22.11 16.30 -10.36
N ARG A 164 22.26 16.00 -9.06
CA ARG A 164 23.53 15.59 -8.46
C ARG A 164 23.35 14.37 -7.55
N PHE A 165 24.34 13.49 -7.55
CA PHE A 165 24.47 12.38 -6.61
C PHE A 165 25.71 12.62 -5.75
N ALA A 166 25.52 12.76 -4.44
CA ALA A 166 26.57 12.83 -3.43
C ALA A 166 26.71 11.46 -2.76
N GLY A 167 27.90 10.86 -2.90
CA GLY A 167 28.19 9.49 -2.51
C GLY A 167 28.02 8.49 -3.66
N MET A 168 27.79 7.22 -3.32
CA MET A 168 27.77 6.12 -4.27
C MET A 168 26.33 5.73 -4.64
N PRO A 169 25.83 6.01 -5.85
CA PRO A 169 24.45 5.68 -6.26
C PRO A 169 24.31 4.20 -6.68
N MET A 170 24.64 3.30 -5.76
CA MET A 170 24.57 1.84 -5.93
C MET A 170 23.34 1.28 -5.19
N GLY A 171 23.27 -0.04 -5.02
CA GLY A 171 22.15 -0.69 -4.33
C GLY A 171 20.82 -0.41 -5.06
N HIS A 172 19.80 0.01 -4.32
CA HIS A 172 18.50 0.35 -4.92
C HIS A 172 18.56 1.63 -5.79
N GLU A 173 19.48 2.55 -5.50
CA GLU A 173 19.65 3.80 -6.24
C GLU A 173 20.37 3.64 -7.60
N PHE A 174 20.90 2.45 -7.88
CA PHE A 174 21.44 2.17 -9.21
C PHE A 174 20.39 2.40 -10.31
N THR A 175 19.13 2.03 -10.03
CA THR A 175 18.01 2.29 -10.95
C THR A 175 17.76 3.79 -11.17
N SER A 176 17.91 4.59 -10.11
CA SER A 176 17.77 6.05 -10.16
C SER A 176 18.85 6.72 -10.99
N LEU A 177 20.11 6.23 -10.89
CA LEU A 177 21.20 6.66 -11.75
C LEU A 177 20.92 6.31 -13.22
N VAL A 178 20.54 5.07 -13.51
CA VAL A 178 20.23 4.64 -14.89
C VAL A 178 19.11 5.50 -15.49
N LEU A 179 18.05 5.76 -14.73
CA LEU A 179 16.96 6.60 -15.21
C LEU A 179 17.39 8.05 -15.45
N ALA A 180 18.20 8.63 -14.57
CA ALA A 180 18.76 9.98 -14.74
C ALA A 180 19.62 10.09 -16.01
N LEU A 181 20.46 9.08 -16.30
CA LEU A 181 21.26 9.02 -17.53
C LEU A 181 20.36 8.93 -18.77
N LEU A 182 19.38 8.03 -18.75
CA LEU A 182 18.44 7.83 -19.85
C LEU A 182 17.65 9.11 -20.17
N GLN A 183 17.05 9.72 -19.16
CA GLN A 183 16.18 10.89 -19.34
C GLN A 183 16.96 12.14 -19.75
N THR A 184 18.13 12.38 -19.13
CA THR A 184 19.07 13.42 -19.60
C THR A 184 19.48 13.16 -21.05
N GLY A 185 19.73 11.90 -21.38
CA GLY A 185 20.07 11.41 -22.72
C GLY A 185 18.92 11.41 -23.73
N GLY A 186 17.75 11.96 -23.38
CA GLY A 186 16.62 12.12 -24.29
C GLY A 186 15.61 10.98 -24.31
N HIS A 187 15.73 9.98 -23.43
CA HIS A 187 14.69 8.97 -23.24
C HIS A 187 13.41 9.63 -22.68
N PRO A 188 12.21 9.27 -23.17
CA PRO A 188 10.96 9.88 -22.71
C PRO A 188 10.74 9.76 -21.19
N ILE A 189 10.24 10.85 -20.61
CA ILE A 189 9.74 10.93 -19.24
C ILE A 189 8.35 10.28 -19.20
N LYS A 190 8.12 9.40 -18.22
CA LYS A 190 6.84 8.69 -18.02
C LYS A 190 5.95 9.43 -17.01
N LEU A 191 5.62 10.69 -17.29
CA LEU A 191 4.64 11.47 -16.54
C LEU A 191 3.53 11.92 -17.50
N ASP A 192 2.32 12.13 -16.99
CA ASP A 192 1.23 12.71 -17.79
C ASP A 192 1.52 14.18 -18.11
N ASP A 193 0.99 14.66 -19.25
CA ASP A 193 1.27 16.01 -19.76
C ASP A 193 0.86 17.11 -18.76
N ALA A 194 -0.24 16.90 -18.03
CA ALA A 194 -0.71 17.84 -17.02
C ALA A 194 0.32 18.00 -15.88
N THR A 195 0.90 16.89 -15.41
CA THR A 195 1.96 16.90 -14.41
C THR A 195 3.23 17.58 -14.93
N ILE A 196 3.62 17.32 -16.19
CA ILE A 196 4.79 17.98 -16.81
C ILE A 196 4.59 19.49 -16.88
N GLU A 197 3.44 19.95 -17.35
CA GLU A 197 3.11 21.38 -17.42
C GLU A 197 3.07 22.02 -16.03
N GLN A 198 2.55 21.32 -15.02
CA GLN A 198 2.58 21.80 -13.64
C GLN A 198 4.00 22.00 -13.13
N ILE A 199 4.91 21.04 -13.39
CA ILE A 199 6.33 21.19 -13.00
C ILE A 199 6.96 22.39 -13.71
N ARG A 200 6.71 22.56 -15.02
CA ARG A 200 7.22 23.71 -15.81
C ARG A 200 6.71 25.05 -15.28
N ALA A 201 5.48 25.09 -14.79
CA ALA A 201 4.84 26.31 -14.32
C ALA A 201 5.34 26.79 -12.95
N LEU A 202 6.12 25.98 -12.21
CA LEU A 202 6.68 26.38 -10.92
C LEU A 202 7.65 27.56 -11.07
N ASP A 203 7.38 28.63 -10.32
CA ASP A 203 8.04 29.94 -10.38
C ASP A 203 8.89 30.27 -9.13
N GLY A 204 9.17 29.29 -8.30
CA GLY A 204 10.15 29.36 -7.21
C GLY A 204 11.51 28.78 -7.60
N ASP A 205 12.53 29.04 -6.78
CA ASP A 205 13.79 28.32 -6.82
C ASP A 205 13.78 27.23 -5.74
N TYR A 206 13.97 25.98 -6.17
CA TYR A 206 13.79 24.82 -5.32
C TYR A 206 15.06 23.98 -5.29
N ALA A 207 15.80 24.01 -4.17
CA ALA A 207 16.96 23.17 -3.93
C ALA A 207 16.57 22.01 -3.01
N PHE A 208 16.36 20.84 -3.61
CA PHE A 208 16.03 19.61 -2.90
C PHE A 208 17.28 18.82 -2.52
N GLU A 209 17.29 18.30 -1.29
CA GLU A 209 18.29 17.35 -0.80
C GLU A 209 17.57 16.11 -0.27
N THR A 210 17.86 14.94 -0.82
CA THR A 210 17.24 13.67 -0.39
C THR A 210 18.29 12.77 0.22
N TYR A 211 18.15 12.49 1.51
CA TYR A 211 19.01 11.54 2.22
C TYR A 211 18.47 10.13 2.06
N ILE A 212 19.34 9.22 1.63
CA ILE A 212 19.03 7.82 1.38
C ILE A 212 19.99 6.88 2.10
N SER A 213 19.69 5.60 2.05
CA SER A 213 20.64 4.52 2.34
C SER A 213 20.59 3.52 1.18
N LEU A 214 21.71 2.90 0.83
CA LEU A 214 21.80 1.97 -0.31
C LEU A 214 20.87 0.75 -0.18
N THR A 215 20.47 0.41 1.05
CA THR A 215 19.55 -0.69 1.37
C THR A 215 18.08 -0.28 1.39
N CYS A 216 17.77 1.01 1.23
CA CYS A 216 16.42 1.55 1.28
C CYS A 216 15.64 1.26 -0.01
N GLN A 217 14.58 0.45 0.09
CA GLN A 217 13.73 0.09 -1.04
C GLN A 217 12.78 1.19 -1.52
N ASN A 218 12.43 2.13 -0.63
CA ASN A 218 11.49 3.21 -0.93
C ASN A 218 12.16 4.50 -1.43
N CYS A 219 13.49 4.60 -1.27
CA CYS A 219 14.25 5.79 -1.63
C CYS A 219 14.30 6.07 -3.14
N PRO A 220 14.41 5.06 -4.03
CA PRO A 220 14.52 5.31 -5.47
C PRO A 220 13.34 6.09 -6.04
N GLU A 221 12.13 5.87 -5.53
CA GLU A 221 10.94 6.56 -6.02
C GLU A 221 11.00 8.07 -5.77
N VAL A 222 11.45 8.48 -4.59
CA VAL A 222 11.61 9.89 -4.24
C VAL A 222 12.74 10.52 -5.04
N VAL A 223 13.88 9.81 -5.14
CA VAL A 223 15.05 10.28 -5.89
C VAL A 223 14.71 10.45 -7.37
N GLN A 224 14.01 9.48 -7.96
CA GLN A 224 13.58 9.52 -9.36
C GLN A 224 12.55 10.62 -9.59
N ALA A 225 11.61 10.83 -8.66
CA ALA A 225 10.62 11.90 -8.72
C ALA A 225 11.30 13.29 -8.75
N LEU A 226 12.24 13.55 -7.84
CA LEU A 226 12.93 14.83 -7.79
C LEU A 226 13.93 15.01 -8.94
N ASN A 227 14.58 13.93 -9.39
CA ASN A 227 15.44 13.96 -10.58
C ASN A 227 14.64 14.37 -11.82
N VAL A 228 13.47 13.76 -12.04
CA VAL A 228 12.66 14.08 -13.22
C VAL A 228 12.10 15.50 -13.14
N MET A 229 11.75 15.98 -11.95
CA MET A 229 11.35 17.38 -11.75
C MET A 229 12.49 18.36 -12.11
N ALA A 230 13.72 18.07 -11.69
CA ALA A 230 14.90 18.87 -12.02
C ALA A 230 15.26 18.84 -13.52
N LEU A 231 14.87 17.79 -14.26
CA LEU A 231 14.99 17.74 -15.72
C LEU A 231 13.93 18.57 -16.44
N VAL A 232 12.73 18.68 -15.87
CA VAL A 232 11.61 19.38 -16.48
C VAL A 232 11.66 20.89 -16.24
N ASN A 233 12.07 21.33 -15.03
CA ASN A 233 12.14 22.74 -14.68
C ASN A 233 13.57 23.13 -14.21
N PRO A 234 14.24 24.08 -14.90
CA PRO A 234 15.63 24.46 -14.60
C PRO A 234 15.81 25.19 -13.25
N ARG A 235 14.72 25.61 -12.60
CA ARG A 235 14.73 26.22 -11.27
C ARG A 235 14.69 25.20 -10.14
N ILE A 236 14.52 23.93 -10.49
CA ILE A 236 14.56 22.81 -9.55
C ILE A 236 15.94 22.17 -9.63
N ARG A 237 16.60 22.08 -8.48
CA ARG A 237 17.84 21.33 -8.30
C ARG A 237 17.59 20.21 -7.31
N HIS A 238 18.18 19.06 -7.54
CA HIS A 238 18.07 17.91 -6.65
C HIS A 238 19.44 17.28 -6.41
N VAL A 239 19.74 17.05 -5.13
CA VAL A 239 20.91 16.31 -4.68
C VAL A 239 20.46 15.06 -3.91
N MET A 240 20.74 13.88 -4.45
CA MET A 240 20.67 12.63 -3.68
C MET A 240 21.91 12.52 -2.81
N ILE A 241 21.77 12.22 -1.52
CA ILE A 241 22.87 12.14 -0.56
C ILE A 241 22.87 10.76 0.09
N ASP A 242 23.96 10.01 -0.09
CA ASP A 242 24.16 8.75 0.61
C ASP A 242 24.48 9.02 2.08
N GLY A 243 23.51 8.78 2.97
CA GLY A 243 23.66 9.04 4.38
C GLY A 243 24.85 8.29 5.00
N ALA A 244 25.21 7.12 4.48
CA ALA A 244 26.35 6.33 4.99
C ALA A 244 27.70 7.03 4.79
N LEU A 245 27.83 7.83 3.72
CA LEU A 245 29.05 8.57 3.42
C LEU A 245 29.07 9.96 4.07
N PHE A 246 27.88 10.55 4.30
CA PHE A 246 27.73 11.90 4.88
C PHE A 246 27.11 11.83 6.28
N GLN A 247 27.69 11.01 7.16
CA GLN A 247 27.18 10.78 8.53
C GLN A 247 27.12 12.07 9.37
N ASP A 248 28.10 12.97 9.23
CA ASP A 248 28.12 14.26 9.94
C ASP A 248 26.85 15.09 9.64
N GLU A 249 26.35 15.04 8.41
CA GLU A 249 25.11 15.72 8.02
C GLU A 249 23.87 15.01 8.57
N VAL A 250 23.87 13.67 8.55
CA VAL A 250 22.79 12.85 9.15
C VAL A 250 22.62 13.17 10.63
N GLU A 251 23.73 13.25 11.37
CA GLU A 251 23.75 13.60 12.78
C GLU A 251 23.32 15.07 13.02
N ALA A 252 23.94 16.02 12.32
CA ALA A 252 23.66 17.44 12.48
C ALA A 252 22.19 17.79 12.17
N ARG A 253 21.61 17.14 11.16
CA ARG A 253 20.21 17.33 10.75
C ARG A 253 19.23 16.38 11.44
N ARG A 254 19.71 15.55 12.37
CA ARG A 254 18.90 14.59 13.17
C ARG A 254 18.03 13.68 12.30
N ILE A 255 18.61 13.14 11.23
CA ILE A 255 17.89 12.30 10.28
C ILE A 255 17.77 10.89 10.86
N MET A 256 16.55 10.54 11.29
CA MET A 256 16.28 9.26 11.97
C MET A 256 15.74 8.16 11.06
N ALA A 257 15.36 8.49 9.81
CA ALA A 257 14.89 7.52 8.83
C ALA A 257 15.02 8.07 7.40
N VAL A 258 15.02 7.19 6.41
CA VAL A 258 15.16 7.52 4.98
C VAL A 258 14.02 6.90 4.15
N PRO A 259 13.61 7.50 3.02
CA PRO A 259 14.11 8.77 2.48
C PRO A 259 13.63 9.97 3.32
N THR A 260 14.51 10.95 3.52
CA THR A 260 14.16 12.26 4.11
C THR A 260 14.52 13.36 3.13
N ILE A 261 13.57 14.25 2.88
CA ILE A 261 13.66 15.32 1.89
C ILE A 261 13.78 16.65 2.62
N PHE A 262 14.78 17.43 2.25
CA PHE A 262 14.89 18.84 2.59
C PHE A 262 14.63 19.68 1.33
N LEU A 263 14.02 20.84 1.53
CA LEU A 263 13.83 21.87 0.51
C LEU A 263 14.41 23.18 1.05
N ASN A 264 15.37 23.75 0.34
CA ASN A 264 16.01 25.02 0.71
C ASN A 264 16.55 25.04 2.15
N GLY A 265 17.04 23.89 2.63
CA GLY A 265 17.57 23.71 3.99
C GLY A 265 16.54 23.33 5.06
N GLU A 266 15.24 23.41 4.77
CA GLU A 266 14.16 23.05 5.70
C GLU A 266 13.62 21.65 5.43
N THR A 267 13.09 20.98 6.45
CA THR A 267 12.48 19.64 6.29
C THR A 267 11.20 19.74 5.47
N PHE A 268 11.14 19.02 4.35
CA PHE A 268 10.00 19.01 3.43
C PHE A 268 9.11 17.78 3.60
N GLY A 269 9.72 16.62 3.87
CA GLY A 269 8.98 15.38 4.02
C GLY A 269 9.87 14.18 4.32
N GLN A 270 9.22 13.08 4.70
CA GLN A 270 9.87 11.82 5.00
C GLN A 270 9.01 10.67 4.49
N GLY A 271 9.66 9.59 4.05
CA GLY A 271 9.00 8.42 3.48
C GLY A 271 8.77 8.55 1.98
N ARG A 272 8.15 7.52 1.41
CA ARG A 272 7.85 7.44 -0.03
C ARG A 272 6.99 8.65 -0.45
N SER A 273 7.35 9.28 -1.56
CA SER A 273 6.63 10.42 -2.12
C SER A 273 6.78 10.43 -3.64
N SER A 274 5.64 10.52 -4.33
CA SER A 274 5.55 10.65 -5.78
C SER A 274 5.70 12.10 -6.24
N VAL A 275 5.91 12.30 -7.55
CA VAL A 275 5.97 13.64 -8.16
C VAL A 275 4.72 14.47 -7.83
N LYS A 276 3.52 13.87 -7.90
CA LYS A 276 2.25 14.56 -7.62
C LYS A 276 2.14 14.99 -6.15
N GLU A 277 2.55 14.14 -5.21
CA GLU A 277 2.56 14.48 -3.78
C GLU A 277 3.56 15.60 -3.46
N ILE A 278 4.72 15.63 -4.13
CA ILE A 278 5.71 16.70 -3.98
C ILE A 278 5.14 18.03 -4.55
N LEU A 279 4.56 18.00 -5.74
CA LEU A 279 3.95 19.18 -6.37
C LEU A 279 2.82 19.78 -5.53
N ALA A 280 1.96 18.93 -4.97
CA ALA A 280 0.87 19.38 -4.11
C ALA A 280 1.35 20.13 -2.85
N LYS A 281 2.54 19.79 -2.33
CA LYS A 281 3.18 20.49 -1.22
C LYS A 281 3.89 21.79 -1.63
N LEU A 282 4.42 21.86 -2.84
CA LEU A 282 5.18 23.01 -3.34
C LEU A 282 4.29 24.19 -3.71
N ASP A 283 3.16 23.94 -4.38
CA ASP A 283 2.42 25.00 -5.06
C ASP A 283 1.05 25.29 -4.42
N SER A 284 1.06 26.10 -3.35
CA SER A 284 -0.17 26.58 -2.71
C SER A 284 -1.04 27.47 -3.64
N GLY A 285 -0.47 28.03 -4.71
CA GLY A 285 -1.17 28.80 -5.74
C GLY A 285 -1.87 27.90 -6.77
N ALA A 286 -1.22 26.81 -7.21
CA ALA A 286 -1.85 25.76 -7.99
C ALA A 286 -2.85 24.97 -7.19
N SER A 287 -2.71 24.80 -5.87
CA SER A 287 -3.79 24.19 -5.07
C SER A 287 -5.10 24.97 -5.25
N ARG A 288 -5.05 26.30 -5.36
CA ARG A 288 -6.23 27.14 -5.59
C ARG A 288 -6.78 27.02 -7.02
N ARG A 289 -5.92 26.98 -8.04
CA ARG A 289 -6.31 26.77 -9.45
C ARG A 289 -6.84 25.35 -9.69
N ALA A 290 -6.20 24.34 -9.11
CA ALA A 290 -6.62 22.95 -9.13
C ALA A 290 -7.96 22.80 -8.41
N ALA A 291 -8.14 23.42 -7.24
CA ALA A 291 -9.42 23.41 -6.55
C ALA A 291 -10.54 24.06 -7.38
N GLN A 292 -10.24 25.15 -8.10
CA GLN A 292 -11.18 25.79 -9.01
C GLN A 292 -11.50 24.89 -10.22
N ALA A 293 -10.50 24.27 -10.85
CA ALA A 293 -10.70 23.33 -11.96
C ALA A 293 -11.50 22.09 -11.53
N LEU A 294 -11.30 21.61 -10.30
CA LEU A 294 -12.10 20.54 -9.70
C LEU A 294 -13.54 20.98 -9.46
N ALA A 295 -13.78 22.22 -9.00
CA ALA A 295 -15.12 22.75 -8.80
C ALA A 295 -15.90 22.96 -10.11
N GLU A 296 -15.21 23.08 -11.24
CA GLU A 296 -15.80 23.19 -12.58
C GLU A 296 -16.14 21.83 -13.22
N LYS A 297 -15.71 20.71 -12.61
CA LYS A 297 -16.05 19.38 -13.14
C LYS A 297 -17.58 19.16 -13.13
N PRO A 298 -18.12 18.47 -14.16
CA PRO A 298 -19.55 18.18 -14.22
C PRO A 298 -19.98 17.28 -13.05
N VAL A 299 -21.29 17.22 -12.82
CA VAL A 299 -21.86 16.31 -11.82
C VAL A 299 -21.60 14.87 -12.26
N PHE A 300 -20.92 14.09 -11.42
CA PHE A 300 -20.71 12.67 -11.66
C PHE A 300 -22.00 11.88 -11.45
N ASP A 301 -22.19 10.82 -12.23
CA ASP A 301 -23.21 9.82 -11.90
C ASP A 301 -22.81 9.05 -10.64
N MET A 302 -21.53 8.70 -10.53
CA MET A 302 -20.94 8.08 -9.35
C MET A 302 -19.57 8.68 -9.01
N LEU A 303 -19.42 9.12 -7.76
CA LEU A 303 -18.14 9.56 -7.21
C LEU A 303 -17.66 8.59 -6.12
N ILE A 304 -16.49 8.01 -6.32
CA ILE A 304 -15.84 7.11 -5.37
C ILE A 304 -14.86 7.94 -4.53
N VAL A 305 -14.91 7.80 -3.20
CA VAL A 305 -14.00 8.47 -2.27
C VAL A 305 -13.08 7.43 -1.63
N GLY A 306 -11.85 7.37 -2.10
CA GLY A 306 -10.79 6.46 -1.69
C GLY A 306 -10.24 5.65 -2.87
N GLY A 307 -8.91 5.69 -3.07
CA GLY A 307 -8.21 5.01 -4.18
C GLY A 307 -7.68 3.60 -3.84
N GLY A 308 -8.12 2.99 -2.75
CA GLY A 308 -7.69 1.63 -2.37
C GLY A 308 -8.35 0.53 -3.22
N PRO A 309 -8.12 -0.77 -2.90
CA PRO A 309 -8.69 -1.89 -3.66
C PRO A 309 -10.22 -1.86 -3.81
N ALA A 310 -10.94 -1.43 -2.77
CA ALA A 310 -12.41 -1.27 -2.83
C ALA A 310 -12.82 -0.16 -3.81
N GLY A 311 -12.13 0.99 -3.77
CA GLY A 311 -12.44 2.11 -4.64
C GLY A 311 -12.10 1.84 -6.11
N ALA A 312 -10.94 1.21 -6.37
CA ALA A 312 -10.55 0.79 -7.72
C ALA A 312 -11.55 -0.20 -8.31
N ALA A 313 -12.01 -1.19 -7.53
CA ALA A 313 -13.03 -2.12 -7.96
C ALA A 313 -14.37 -1.42 -8.23
N ALA A 314 -14.79 -0.51 -7.36
CA ALA A 314 -16.02 0.25 -7.55
C ALA A 314 -15.99 1.09 -8.85
N ALA A 315 -14.85 1.74 -9.12
CA ALA A 315 -14.63 2.54 -10.32
C ALA A 315 -14.69 1.70 -11.61
N ILE A 316 -14.02 0.54 -11.64
CA ILE A 316 -14.07 -0.38 -12.78
C ILE A 316 -15.52 -0.82 -13.06
N TYR A 317 -16.27 -1.21 -12.03
CA TYR A 317 -17.65 -1.66 -12.21
C TYR A 317 -18.58 -0.52 -12.65
N ALA A 318 -18.37 0.70 -12.14
CA ALA A 318 -19.15 1.88 -12.52
C ALA A 318 -18.88 2.25 -13.99
N ALA A 319 -17.61 2.38 -14.38
CA ALA A 319 -17.24 2.75 -15.74
C ALA A 319 -17.71 1.71 -16.79
N ARG A 320 -17.75 0.42 -16.42
CA ARG A 320 -18.32 -0.65 -17.27
C ARG A 320 -19.83 -0.55 -17.49
N LYS A 321 -20.53 0.29 -16.73
CA LYS A 321 -21.93 0.66 -16.98
C LYS A 321 -22.07 1.88 -17.90
N GLY A 322 -20.97 2.50 -18.30
CA GLY A 322 -20.95 3.67 -19.19
C GLY A 322 -21.42 4.97 -18.52
N ILE A 323 -21.37 5.04 -17.20
CA ILE A 323 -21.77 6.24 -16.43
C ILE A 323 -20.56 7.12 -16.10
N SER A 324 -20.81 8.42 -15.91
CA SER A 324 -19.77 9.36 -15.52
C SER A 324 -19.21 9.01 -14.13
N THR A 325 -17.94 8.61 -14.08
CA THR A 325 -17.30 8.03 -12.90
C THR A 325 -16.06 8.83 -12.50
N GLY A 326 -16.02 9.28 -11.25
CA GLY A 326 -14.85 9.93 -10.65
C GLY A 326 -14.31 9.14 -9.46
N VAL A 327 -13.00 9.17 -9.24
CA VAL A 327 -12.33 8.62 -8.05
C VAL A 327 -11.51 9.70 -7.39
N VAL A 328 -11.82 10.04 -6.15
CA VAL A 328 -11.02 10.95 -5.33
C VAL A 328 -10.15 10.13 -4.40
N ALA A 329 -8.83 10.35 -4.42
CA ALA A 329 -7.91 9.61 -3.56
C ALA A 329 -6.78 10.49 -3.04
N GLU A 330 -6.43 10.34 -1.77
CA GLU A 330 -5.18 10.91 -1.25
C GLU A 330 -3.96 10.26 -1.92
N ARG A 331 -4.04 8.92 -2.07
CA ARG A 331 -2.99 8.09 -2.65
C ARG A 331 -3.62 6.86 -3.31
N PHE A 332 -3.52 6.76 -4.63
CA PHE A 332 -4.06 5.61 -5.37
C PHE A 332 -3.31 4.32 -5.04
N GLY A 333 -4.05 3.26 -4.69
CA GLY A 333 -3.55 2.00 -4.14
C GLY A 333 -3.85 1.83 -2.65
N GLY A 334 -3.92 2.94 -1.90
CA GLY A 334 -4.18 2.89 -0.46
C GLY A 334 -3.15 2.06 0.31
N GLN A 335 -3.60 1.32 1.31
CA GLN A 335 -2.73 0.60 2.25
C GLN A 335 -1.83 -0.47 1.61
N VAL A 336 -2.24 -1.05 0.47
CA VAL A 336 -1.45 -2.13 -0.16
C VAL A 336 -0.09 -1.64 -0.64
N LEU A 337 0.09 -0.34 -0.89
CA LEU A 337 1.37 0.23 -1.32
C LEU A 337 2.49 0.03 -0.31
N ASP A 338 2.13 -0.14 0.96
CA ASP A 338 3.07 -0.31 2.06
C ASP A 338 3.23 -1.79 2.46
N THR A 339 2.62 -2.70 1.70
CA THR A 339 2.70 -4.15 1.88
C THR A 339 3.83 -4.74 1.03
N MET A 340 4.71 -5.52 1.64
CA MET A 340 5.81 -6.19 0.94
C MET A 340 5.32 -7.37 0.10
N ALA A 341 4.78 -8.40 0.75
CA ALA A 341 4.32 -9.63 0.08
C ALA A 341 2.81 -9.81 0.22
N ILE A 342 2.17 -10.27 -0.84
CA ILE A 342 0.74 -10.60 -0.91
C ILE A 342 0.62 -11.99 -1.54
N GLU A 343 0.22 -12.97 -0.72
CA GLU A 343 0.10 -14.39 -1.11
C GLU A 343 -1.35 -14.91 -1.00
N ASN A 344 -2.29 -14.01 -0.69
CA ASN A 344 -3.68 -14.37 -0.37
C ASN A 344 -4.70 -13.68 -1.30
N PHE A 345 -4.25 -13.04 -2.38
CA PHE A 345 -5.14 -12.56 -3.42
C PHE A 345 -5.46 -13.70 -4.39
N VAL A 346 -6.66 -14.29 -4.25
CA VAL A 346 -7.10 -15.47 -5.02
C VAL A 346 -6.81 -15.31 -6.51
N SER A 347 -6.25 -16.36 -7.13
CA SER A 347 -5.71 -16.44 -8.50
C SER A 347 -4.30 -15.87 -8.73
N VAL A 348 -3.73 -15.15 -7.77
CA VAL A 348 -2.35 -14.67 -7.79
C VAL A 348 -1.58 -15.38 -6.68
N GLN A 349 -0.62 -16.23 -7.06
CA GLN A 349 0.15 -17.02 -6.08
C GLN A 349 1.00 -16.11 -5.17
N GLU A 350 1.66 -15.12 -5.76
CA GLU A 350 2.48 -14.14 -5.04
C GLU A 350 2.53 -12.84 -5.85
N THR A 351 2.42 -11.71 -5.16
CA THR A 351 2.68 -10.38 -5.70
C THR A 351 3.15 -9.45 -4.59
N GLU A 352 3.60 -8.27 -4.97
CA GLU A 352 3.98 -7.20 -4.04
C GLU A 352 2.95 -6.09 -4.05
N GLY A 353 2.86 -5.35 -2.96
CA GLY A 353 1.94 -4.22 -2.78
C GLY A 353 2.01 -3.16 -3.89
N PRO A 354 3.18 -2.58 -4.18
CA PRO A 354 3.34 -1.59 -5.25
C PRO A 354 2.97 -2.13 -6.63
N LYS A 355 3.33 -3.40 -6.92
CA LYS A 355 2.98 -4.08 -8.18
C LYS A 355 1.47 -4.26 -8.30
N PHE A 356 0.81 -4.65 -7.22
CA PHE A 356 -0.65 -4.82 -7.18
C PHE A 356 -1.37 -3.47 -7.33
N ALA A 357 -0.93 -2.42 -6.65
CA ALA A 357 -1.50 -1.07 -6.80
C ALA A 357 -1.37 -0.54 -8.23
N THR A 358 -0.20 -0.74 -8.85
CA THR A 358 0.02 -0.38 -10.26
C THR A 358 -0.94 -1.14 -11.18
N ALA A 359 -1.13 -2.43 -10.94
CA ALA A 359 -2.06 -3.24 -11.73
C ALA A 359 -3.52 -2.78 -11.57
N LEU A 360 -3.93 -2.38 -10.36
CA LEU A 360 -5.24 -1.78 -10.12
C LEU A 360 -5.40 -0.46 -10.88
N GLU A 361 -4.41 0.42 -10.80
CA GLU A 361 -4.44 1.72 -11.46
C GLU A 361 -4.51 1.56 -12.99
N GLN A 362 -3.71 0.64 -13.54
CA GLN A 362 -3.74 0.30 -14.96
C GLN A 362 -5.11 -0.21 -15.41
N HIS A 363 -5.78 -1.03 -14.60
CA HIS A 363 -7.11 -1.53 -14.93
C HIS A 363 -8.18 -0.43 -14.85
N VAL A 364 -8.08 0.48 -13.88
CA VAL A 364 -8.95 1.67 -13.83
C VAL A 364 -8.75 2.53 -15.08
N LYS A 365 -7.51 2.79 -15.48
CA LYS A 365 -7.15 3.60 -16.67
C LYS A 365 -7.53 2.98 -18.02
N GLN A 366 -7.98 1.72 -18.05
CA GLN A 366 -8.56 1.13 -19.28
C GLN A 366 -9.95 1.69 -19.60
N TYR A 367 -10.57 2.36 -18.64
CA TYR A 367 -11.89 2.96 -18.76
C TYR A 367 -11.82 4.48 -18.62
N ASP A 368 -12.87 5.17 -19.05
CA ASP A 368 -13.03 6.60 -18.87
C ASP A 368 -13.42 6.92 -17.41
N VAL A 369 -12.42 6.87 -16.54
CA VAL A 369 -12.54 7.19 -15.11
C VAL A 369 -11.69 8.42 -14.82
N ASP A 370 -12.32 9.43 -14.25
CA ASP A 370 -11.65 10.65 -13.81
C ASP A 370 -10.98 10.41 -12.46
N VAL A 371 -9.69 10.08 -12.49
CA VAL A 371 -8.89 9.82 -11.29
C VAL A 371 -8.32 11.15 -10.76
N ILE A 372 -8.87 11.59 -9.64
CA ILE A 372 -8.55 12.82 -8.91
C ILE A 372 -7.65 12.43 -7.72
N ASP A 373 -6.35 12.32 -8.00
CA ASP A 373 -5.34 11.95 -7.00
C ASP A 373 -4.86 13.15 -6.18
N VAL A 374 -4.28 12.85 -5.01
CA VAL A 374 -3.72 13.80 -4.04
C VAL A 374 -4.77 14.75 -3.45
N GLU A 375 -6.02 14.27 -3.34
CA GLU A 375 -7.12 15.01 -2.75
C GLU A 375 -7.73 14.23 -1.59
N ARG A 376 -7.98 14.94 -0.48
CA ARG A 376 -8.63 14.38 0.72
C ARG A 376 -10.05 14.88 0.82
N ALA A 377 -11.03 13.98 0.97
CA ALA A 377 -12.37 14.38 1.35
C ALA A 377 -12.41 14.86 2.80
N ASP A 378 -13.03 16.02 3.02
CA ASP A 378 -13.17 16.68 4.32
C ASP A 378 -14.62 16.74 4.80
N ARG A 379 -15.59 16.79 3.87
CA ARG A 379 -17.01 16.80 4.24
C ARG A 379 -17.91 16.19 3.18
N LEU A 380 -18.87 15.38 3.61
CA LEU A 380 -20.01 14.93 2.82
C LEU A 380 -21.22 15.81 3.15
N VAL A 381 -21.85 16.39 2.13
CA VAL A 381 -23.12 17.11 2.23
C VAL A 381 -24.19 16.34 1.45
N PRO A 382 -25.10 15.63 2.15
CA PRO A 382 -26.18 14.89 1.50
C PRO A 382 -27.19 15.80 0.79
N GLY A 383 -27.70 15.35 -0.36
CA GLY A 383 -28.74 16.04 -1.13
C GLY A 383 -29.21 15.16 -2.30
N ARG A 384 -30.08 15.69 -3.16
CA ARG A 384 -30.45 15.03 -4.43
C ARG A 384 -29.23 14.84 -5.35
N VAL A 385 -28.32 15.78 -5.26
CA VAL A 385 -26.94 15.68 -5.74
C VAL A 385 -26.08 15.86 -4.50
N HIS A 386 -25.29 14.86 -4.16
CA HIS A 386 -24.38 14.89 -3.02
C HIS A 386 -23.18 15.78 -3.34
N GLU A 387 -22.65 16.48 -2.33
CA GLU A 387 -21.41 17.22 -2.44
C GLU A 387 -20.32 16.59 -1.58
N ILE A 388 -19.12 16.45 -2.14
CA ILE A 388 -17.89 16.11 -1.43
C ILE A 388 -16.99 17.33 -1.43
N ARG A 389 -16.79 17.91 -0.24
CA ARG A 389 -15.83 19.00 -0.03
C ARG A 389 -14.46 18.40 0.23
N LEU A 390 -13.46 18.89 -0.46
CA LEU A 390 -12.08 18.44 -0.35
C LEU A 390 -11.30 19.36 0.59
N ALA A 391 -10.21 18.84 1.16
CA ALA A 391 -9.31 19.60 2.03
C ALA A 391 -8.64 20.78 1.29
N SER A 392 -8.54 20.71 -0.04
CA SER A 392 -8.11 21.80 -0.92
C SER A 392 -9.12 22.96 -1.00
N GLY A 393 -10.34 22.77 -0.49
CA GLY A 393 -11.46 23.69 -0.62
C GLY A 393 -12.33 23.47 -1.85
N ALA A 394 -11.95 22.54 -2.75
CA ALA A 394 -12.75 22.16 -3.90
C ALA A 394 -14.06 21.47 -3.48
N VAL A 395 -15.07 21.52 -4.35
CA VAL A 395 -16.34 20.82 -4.15
C VAL A 395 -16.67 20.00 -5.39
N LEU A 396 -16.78 18.68 -5.22
CA LEU A 396 -17.22 17.76 -6.25
C LEU A 396 -18.67 17.37 -6.01
N LYS A 397 -19.42 17.12 -7.09
CA LYS A 397 -20.85 16.83 -7.06
C LYS A 397 -21.14 15.48 -7.69
N ALA A 398 -22.03 14.70 -7.08
CA ALA A 398 -22.39 13.38 -7.59
C ALA A 398 -23.84 12.98 -7.31
N LYS A 399 -24.47 12.24 -8.23
CA LYS A 399 -25.79 11.64 -8.00
C LYS A 399 -25.72 10.48 -7.00
N THR A 400 -24.64 9.70 -7.04
CA THR A 400 -24.35 8.65 -6.05
C THR A 400 -22.90 8.71 -5.58
N VAL A 401 -22.64 8.26 -4.35
CA VAL A 401 -21.30 8.27 -3.75
C VAL A 401 -20.95 6.89 -3.22
N VAL A 402 -19.72 6.42 -3.42
CA VAL A 402 -19.17 5.22 -2.76
C VAL A 402 -18.00 5.62 -1.86
N LEU A 403 -18.19 5.50 -0.54
CA LEU A 403 -17.18 5.77 0.48
C LEU A 403 -16.28 4.54 0.67
N ALA A 404 -15.03 4.62 0.22
CA ALA A 404 -14.04 3.54 0.23
C ALA A 404 -12.70 3.98 0.85
N THR A 405 -12.75 4.81 1.90
CA THR A 405 -11.58 5.46 2.51
C THR A 405 -10.71 4.53 3.36
N GLY A 406 -11.09 3.26 3.50
CA GLY A 406 -10.34 2.25 4.24
C GLY A 406 -10.19 2.56 5.73
N ALA A 407 -9.12 2.02 6.31
CA ALA A 407 -8.79 2.18 7.72
C ALA A 407 -7.28 2.22 7.92
N ARG A 408 -6.84 2.55 9.13
CA ARG A 408 -5.42 2.57 9.52
C ARG A 408 -5.21 1.82 10.84
N TRP A 409 -4.09 1.10 10.94
CA TRP A 409 -3.72 0.41 12.17
C TRP A 409 -3.25 1.41 13.22
N ARG A 410 -3.60 1.16 14.48
CA ARG A 410 -2.98 1.89 15.59
C ARG A 410 -1.53 1.41 15.75
N GLU A 411 -0.61 2.36 15.82
CA GLU A 411 0.79 2.11 16.16
C GLU A 411 0.93 2.02 17.69
N ILE A 412 1.86 1.20 18.16
CA ILE A 412 2.25 1.16 19.58
C ILE A 412 2.92 2.49 19.96
N GLY A 413 3.67 3.09 19.03
CA GLY A 413 4.37 4.35 19.20
C GLY A 413 5.71 4.21 19.93
N VAL A 414 6.42 3.09 19.73
CA VAL A 414 7.69 2.78 20.41
C VAL A 414 8.88 2.74 19.44
N PRO A 415 10.11 2.98 19.93
CA PRO A 415 11.33 2.75 19.15
C PRO A 415 11.36 1.35 18.52
N GLY A 416 11.84 1.28 17.28
CA GLY A 416 11.93 0.05 16.49
C GLY A 416 10.64 -0.38 15.78
N GLU A 417 9.45 0.12 16.15
CA GLU A 417 8.19 -0.27 15.48
C GLU A 417 8.19 0.08 13.99
N ARG A 418 8.54 1.32 13.66
CA ARG A 418 8.60 1.77 12.27
C ARG A 418 9.79 1.18 11.52
N GLU A 419 10.93 1.03 12.20
CA GLU A 419 12.16 0.47 11.63
C GLU A 419 11.95 -0.98 11.17
N TYR A 420 11.33 -1.81 12.02
CA TYR A 420 11.13 -3.23 11.74
C TYR A 420 9.76 -3.56 11.11
N ARG A 421 9.01 -2.54 10.67
CA ARG A 421 7.80 -2.72 9.86
C ARG A 421 8.14 -3.53 8.61
N ASN A 422 7.35 -4.59 8.35
CA ASN A 422 7.57 -5.57 7.29
C ASN A 422 8.89 -6.36 7.39
N ARG A 423 9.63 -6.22 8.50
CA ARG A 423 10.90 -6.94 8.81
C ARG A 423 10.82 -7.63 10.17
N GLY A 424 9.62 -8.07 10.53
CA GLY A 424 9.29 -8.72 11.80
C GLY A 424 8.14 -8.06 12.56
N VAL A 425 7.87 -6.77 12.33
CA VAL A 425 6.63 -6.12 12.80
C VAL A 425 5.56 -6.24 11.72
N ALA A 426 4.44 -6.85 12.09
CA ALA A 426 3.28 -7.10 11.25
C ALA A 426 2.02 -6.58 11.93
N TYR A 427 1.00 -6.27 11.13
CA TYR A 427 -0.31 -5.86 11.64
C TYR A 427 -1.41 -6.85 11.26
N CYS A 428 -1.24 -7.64 10.20
CA CYS A 428 -2.26 -8.54 9.71
C CYS A 428 -1.84 -10.00 9.98
N PRO A 429 -2.43 -10.70 10.98
CA PRO A 429 -2.10 -12.11 11.25
C PRO A 429 -2.45 -13.02 10.07
N HIS A 430 -3.55 -12.75 9.36
CA HIS A 430 -3.97 -13.52 8.20
C HIS A 430 -3.03 -13.38 6.99
N CYS A 431 -2.34 -12.23 6.89
CA CYS A 431 -1.46 -11.92 5.77
C CYS A 431 -0.06 -12.50 6.03
N ASP A 432 0.52 -12.19 7.19
CA ASP A 432 1.92 -12.48 7.46
C ASP A 432 2.12 -13.74 8.31
N GLY A 433 1.07 -14.27 8.95
CA GLY A 433 1.14 -15.44 9.83
C GLY A 433 1.89 -16.64 9.25
N PRO A 434 1.63 -17.05 7.97
CA PRO A 434 2.37 -18.14 7.33
C PRO A 434 3.89 -17.94 7.29
N LEU A 435 4.38 -16.69 7.21
CA LEU A 435 5.82 -16.35 7.19
C LEU A 435 6.53 -16.61 8.52
N PHE A 436 5.76 -16.80 9.60
CA PHE A 436 6.25 -17.07 10.95
C PHE A 436 6.10 -18.52 11.39
N LYS A 437 5.90 -19.44 10.42
CA LYS A 437 5.88 -20.88 10.69
C LYS A 437 7.10 -21.32 11.49
N ARG A 438 6.87 -21.98 12.63
CA ARG A 438 7.90 -22.45 13.59
C ARG A 438 8.78 -21.34 14.19
N LYS A 439 8.41 -20.07 14.08
CA LYS A 439 9.09 -18.95 14.76
C LYS A 439 8.39 -18.61 16.07
N ARG A 440 9.04 -17.86 16.95
CA ARG A 440 8.44 -17.28 18.15
C ARG A 440 7.88 -15.92 17.79
N VAL A 441 6.65 -15.66 18.19
CA VAL A 441 5.96 -14.41 17.89
C VAL A 441 5.32 -13.81 19.13
N ALA A 442 5.16 -12.50 19.16
CA ALA A 442 4.29 -11.83 20.11
C ALA A 442 3.06 -11.26 19.42
N VAL A 443 1.95 -11.21 20.14
CA VAL A 443 0.75 -10.45 19.75
C VAL A 443 0.53 -9.35 20.78
N VAL A 444 0.48 -8.10 20.35
CA VAL A 444 0.28 -6.94 21.23
C VAL A 444 -1.18 -6.53 21.20
N GLY A 445 -1.88 -6.67 22.33
CA GLY A 445 -3.30 -6.38 22.51
C GLY A 445 -4.10 -7.62 22.94
N GLY A 446 -4.92 -7.49 23.98
CA GLY A 446 -5.73 -8.56 24.57
C GLY A 446 -7.25 -8.38 24.40
N GLY A 447 -7.69 -7.60 23.40
CA GLY A 447 -9.08 -7.63 22.92
C GLY A 447 -9.37 -8.83 22.00
N ASN A 448 -10.59 -8.93 21.46
CA ASN A 448 -10.98 -10.05 20.58
C ASN A 448 -9.97 -10.27 19.43
N SER A 449 -9.63 -9.20 18.69
CA SER A 449 -8.69 -9.28 17.56
C SER A 449 -7.33 -9.84 17.95
N GLY A 450 -6.76 -9.41 19.07
CA GLY A 450 -5.46 -9.89 19.54
C GLY A 450 -5.51 -11.33 20.07
N VAL A 451 -6.58 -11.70 20.77
CA VAL A 451 -6.75 -13.08 21.25
C VAL A 451 -7.01 -14.05 20.09
N GLU A 452 -7.84 -13.69 19.12
CA GLU A 452 -8.06 -14.48 17.90
C GLU A 452 -6.77 -14.62 17.09
N ALA A 453 -6.02 -13.53 16.90
CA ALA A 453 -4.72 -13.57 16.23
C ALA A 453 -3.74 -14.50 16.94
N ALA A 454 -3.70 -14.49 18.28
CA ALA A 454 -2.83 -15.38 19.03
C ALA A 454 -3.26 -16.85 18.91
N ILE A 455 -4.57 -17.14 18.86
CA ILE A 455 -5.11 -18.48 18.62
C ILE A 455 -4.76 -18.97 17.21
N ASP A 456 -4.91 -18.10 16.20
CA ASP A 456 -4.59 -18.41 14.79
C ASP A 456 -3.10 -18.69 14.62
N LEU A 457 -2.25 -17.78 15.11
CA LEU A 457 -0.80 -17.91 15.05
C LEU A 457 -0.29 -19.12 15.85
N ALA A 458 -0.95 -19.53 16.93
CA ALA A 458 -0.56 -20.72 17.69
C ALA A 458 -0.63 -22.01 16.86
N GLY A 459 -1.42 -22.05 15.77
CA GLY A 459 -1.44 -23.15 14.82
C GLY A 459 -0.24 -23.20 13.87
N LEU A 460 0.50 -22.10 13.73
CA LEU A 460 1.60 -21.95 12.77
C LEU A 460 2.98 -21.75 13.44
N ALA A 461 3.02 -20.92 14.49
CA ALA A 461 4.22 -20.50 15.21
C ALA A 461 4.73 -21.57 16.19
N ALA A 462 6.02 -21.53 16.52
CA ALA A 462 6.59 -22.38 17.56
C ALA A 462 6.12 -21.97 18.97
N ALA A 463 5.97 -20.67 19.22
CA ALA A 463 5.42 -20.13 20.46
C ALA A 463 4.80 -18.76 20.20
N VAL A 464 3.72 -18.45 20.93
CA VAL A 464 3.04 -17.15 20.88
C VAL A 464 3.04 -16.53 22.26
N THR A 465 3.46 -15.27 22.37
CA THR A 465 3.33 -14.49 23.62
C THR A 465 2.33 -13.35 23.40
N LEU A 466 1.18 -13.40 24.07
CA LEU A 466 0.22 -12.30 24.04
C LEU A 466 0.58 -11.29 25.13
N ILE A 467 0.76 -10.03 24.72
CA ILE A 467 1.07 -8.88 25.58
C ILE A 467 -0.19 -8.04 25.75
N GLU A 468 -0.73 -7.97 26.97
CA GLU A 468 -1.88 -7.14 27.33
C GLU A 468 -1.46 -6.01 28.27
N TYR A 469 -1.84 -4.78 27.91
CA TYR A 469 -1.51 -3.58 28.65
C TYR A 469 -2.22 -3.49 30.01
N GLY A 470 -3.50 -3.88 30.06
CA GLY A 470 -4.35 -3.90 31.25
C GLY A 470 -4.13 -5.10 32.15
N GLU A 471 -4.86 -5.14 33.27
CA GLU A 471 -4.75 -6.22 34.26
C GLU A 471 -5.35 -7.54 33.78
N GLN A 472 -6.30 -7.46 32.85
CA GLN A 472 -7.08 -8.57 32.34
C GLN A 472 -7.28 -8.42 30.83
N LEU A 473 -7.46 -9.55 30.14
CA LEU A 473 -7.87 -9.56 28.75
C LEU A 473 -9.29 -8.98 28.62
N ARG A 474 -9.54 -8.22 27.56
CA ARG A 474 -10.86 -7.66 27.22
C ARG A 474 -11.63 -8.53 26.24
N ALA A 475 -11.01 -9.60 25.74
CA ALA A 475 -11.65 -10.50 24.79
C ALA A 475 -12.79 -11.30 25.42
N ASP A 476 -13.71 -11.80 24.61
CA ASP A 476 -14.81 -12.65 25.05
C ASP A 476 -14.30 -13.90 25.78
N ASP A 477 -15.00 -14.33 26.82
CA ASP A 477 -14.58 -15.44 27.68
C ASP A 477 -14.32 -16.75 26.92
N VAL A 478 -15.07 -16.99 25.84
CA VAL A 478 -14.88 -18.17 24.99
C VAL A 478 -13.51 -18.17 24.31
N LEU A 479 -13.06 -17.00 23.85
CA LEU A 479 -11.75 -16.79 23.23
C LEU A 479 -10.66 -16.91 24.28
N GLN A 480 -10.83 -16.32 25.47
CA GLN A 480 -9.87 -16.46 26.56
C GLN A 480 -9.68 -17.92 27.00
N ARG A 481 -10.78 -18.69 27.12
CA ARG A 481 -10.71 -20.13 27.42
C ARG A 481 -9.98 -20.91 26.34
N LYS A 482 -10.28 -20.63 25.06
CA LYS A 482 -9.59 -21.26 23.94
C LYS A 482 -8.10 -20.93 23.95
N LEU A 483 -7.73 -19.67 24.13
CA LEU A 483 -6.35 -19.20 24.20
C LEU A 483 -5.58 -19.93 25.31
N ARG A 484 -6.14 -19.98 26.52
CA ARG A 484 -5.52 -20.66 27.68
C ARG A 484 -5.40 -22.18 27.52
N SER A 485 -6.16 -22.80 26.61
CA SER A 485 -6.06 -24.24 26.33
C SER A 485 -4.85 -24.62 25.45
N LEU A 486 -4.17 -23.64 24.86
CA LEU A 486 -3.07 -23.85 23.92
C LEU A 486 -1.74 -23.94 24.66
N ALA A 487 -1.01 -25.05 24.47
CA ALA A 487 0.22 -25.33 25.21
C ALA A 487 1.42 -24.44 24.82
N ASN A 488 1.38 -23.83 23.63
CA ASN A 488 2.44 -22.97 23.10
C ASN A 488 2.14 -21.48 23.21
N VAL A 489 1.15 -21.10 24.03
CA VAL A 489 0.75 -19.70 24.24
C VAL A 489 1.09 -19.27 25.66
N THR A 490 1.75 -18.12 25.78
CA THR A 490 1.95 -17.42 27.07
C THR A 490 1.19 -16.10 27.04
N VAL A 491 0.47 -15.79 28.12
CA VAL A 491 -0.24 -14.50 28.29
C VAL A 491 0.45 -13.69 29.37
N ILE A 492 0.82 -12.46 29.03
CA ILE A 492 1.43 -11.50 29.96
C ILE A 492 0.50 -10.28 30.04
N THR A 493 -0.13 -10.09 31.18
CA THR A 493 -0.94 -8.89 31.48
C THR A 493 -0.11 -7.83 32.17
N GLN A 494 -0.65 -6.62 32.26
CA GLN A 494 0.03 -5.45 32.83
C GLN A 494 1.38 -5.18 32.16
N ALA A 495 1.51 -5.50 30.87
CA ALA A 495 2.75 -5.38 30.14
C ALA A 495 2.66 -4.23 29.13
N ARG A 496 3.47 -3.19 29.33
CA ARG A 496 3.59 -2.08 28.37
C ARG A 496 4.81 -2.31 27.49
N THR A 497 4.61 -2.62 26.21
CA THR A 497 5.72 -2.63 25.25
C THR A 497 6.41 -1.27 25.23
N THR A 498 7.73 -1.25 25.33
CA THR A 498 8.55 -0.03 25.37
C THR A 498 9.50 0.09 24.19
N GLU A 499 9.91 -1.02 23.58
CA GLU A 499 10.86 -1.04 22.46
C GLU A 499 10.75 -2.35 21.68
N LEU A 500 10.93 -2.29 20.36
CA LEU A 500 11.13 -3.46 19.50
C LEU A 500 12.59 -3.49 19.03
N THR A 501 13.32 -4.57 19.33
CA THR A 501 14.76 -4.65 19.05
C THR A 501 15.03 -5.47 17.79
N GLY A 502 16.12 -5.17 17.08
CA GLY A 502 16.57 -5.94 15.93
C GLY A 502 18.08 -5.92 15.73
N ASP A 503 18.54 -6.54 14.65
CA ASP A 503 19.95 -6.61 14.25
C ASP A 503 20.29 -5.63 13.09
N GLY A 504 19.41 -4.64 12.85
CA GLY A 504 19.45 -3.71 11.72
C GLY A 504 18.83 -4.27 10.42
N ALA A 505 18.77 -5.59 10.26
CA ALA A 505 18.10 -6.24 9.14
C ALA A 505 16.67 -6.67 9.49
N LYS A 506 16.47 -7.28 10.66
CA LYS A 506 15.19 -7.83 11.11
C LYS A 506 15.01 -7.70 12.62
N LEU A 507 13.75 -7.80 13.04
CA LEU A 507 13.36 -7.88 14.45
C LEU A 507 13.93 -9.15 15.12
N ASN A 508 14.43 -9.00 16.34
CA ASN A 508 14.97 -10.09 17.16
C ASN A 508 14.43 -10.12 18.61
N GLY A 509 13.56 -9.17 18.97
CA GLY A 509 12.95 -9.14 20.29
C GLY A 509 11.97 -8.00 20.53
N LEU A 510 11.30 -8.10 21.68
CA LEU A 510 10.38 -7.11 22.23
C LEU A 510 10.78 -6.84 23.68
N VAL A 511 10.87 -5.57 24.07
CA VAL A 511 11.05 -5.13 25.45
C VAL A 511 9.73 -4.57 25.94
N TYR A 512 9.34 -4.97 27.16
CA TYR A 512 8.18 -4.42 27.84
C TYR A 512 8.50 -4.10 29.29
N GLU A 513 7.78 -3.14 29.84
CA GLU A 513 7.73 -2.86 31.27
C GLU A 513 6.58 -3.65 31.89
N ASP A 514 6.90 -4.43 32.93
CA ASP A 514 5.91 -5.00 33.82
C ASP A 514 5.36 -3.90 34.73
N ARG A 515 4.14 -3.43 34.44
CA ARG A 515 3.51 -2.31 35.14
C ARG A 515 3.19 -2.60 36.60
N ARG A 516 3.32 -3.86 37.06
CA ARG A 516 3.16 -4.22 38.48
C ARG A 516 4.42 -3.89 39.28
N THR A 517 5.59 -4.08 38.67
CA THR A 517 6.89 -3.99 39.36
C THR A 517 7.74 -2.82 38.86
N GLY A 518 7.43 -2.26 37.69
CA GLY A 518 8.26 -1.29 36.98
C GLY A 518 9.48 -1.90 36.29
N GLU A 519 9.61 -3.23 36.28
CA GLU A 519 10.78 -3.91 35.72
C GLU A 519 10.71 -4.02 34.19
N ALA A 520 11.81 -3.68 33.51
CA ALA A 520 11.96 -3.91 32.08
C ALA A 520 12.37 -5.36 31.79
N LYS A 521 11.62 -6.03 30.92
CA LYS A 521 11.82 -7.44 30.54
C LYS A 521 11.91 -7.56 29.02
N ARG A 522 12.82 -8.42 28.54
CA ARG A 522 13.02 -8.69 27.11
C ARG A 522 12.56 -10.09 26.73
N ILE A 523 11.84 -10.19 25.62
CA ILE A 523 11.42 -11.45 24.99
C ILE A 523 12.19 -11.58 23.67
N ALA A 524 12.94 -12.66 23.50
CA ALA A 524 13.58 -12.98 22.23
C ALA A 524 12.56 -13.66 21.30
N LEU A 525 12.30 -13.05 20.15
CA LEU A 525 11.30 -13.50 19.18
C LEU A 525 11.61 -12.96 17.79
N GLU A 526 11.01 -13.54 16.76
CA GLU A 526 11.27 -13.16 15.37
C GLU A 526 10.13 -12.31 14.78
N GLY A 527 8.95 -12.27 15.42
CA GLY A 527 7.78 -11.54 14.93
C GLY A 527 6.94 -10.87 16.01
N VAL A 528 6.39 -9.70 15.71
CA VAL A 528 5.44 -8.97 16.56
C VAL A 528 4.22 -8.59 15.73
N PHE A 529 3.05 -9.06 16.14
CA PHE A 529 1.76 -8.75 15.53
C PHE A 529 1.03 -7.71 16.37
N VAL A 530 0.87 -6.51 15.85
CA VAL A 530 0.23 -5.39 16.55
C VAL A 530 -1.28 -5.47 16.35
N GLN A 531 -2.03 -5.78 17.41
CA GLN A 531 -3.48 -6.00 17.44
C GLN A 531 -4.19 -5.09 18.46
N ILE A 532 -3.77 -3.83 18.52
CA ILE A 532 -4.33 -2.81 19.43
C ILE A 532 -5.49 -2.01 18.81
N GLY A 533 -5.95 -2.41 17.63
CA GLY A 533 -7.16 -1.90 16.99
C GLY A 533 -6.90 -1.28 15.62
N LEU A 534 -7.96 -1.28 14.83
CA LEU A 534 -8.07 -0.65 13.52
C LEU A 534 -8.93 0.60 13.65
N VAL A 535 -8.54 1.70 13.02
CA VAL A 535 -9.27 2.98 13.04
C VAL A 535 -9.77 3.27 11.62
N PRO A 536 -11.09 3.19 11.37
CA PRO A 536 -11.68 3.59 10.10
C PRO A 536 -11.41 5.06 9.79
N ASN A 537 -11.20 5.40 8.52
CA ASN A 537 -10.96 6.79 8.09
C ASN A 537 -12.30 7.53 7.89
N THR A 538 -13.05 7.71 8.99
CA THR A 538 -14.44 8.17 9.02
C THR A 538 -14.66 9.39 9.90
N GLU A 539 -13.61 10.00 10.47
CA GLU A 539 -13.75 11.12 11.40
C GLU A 539 -14.53 12.30 10.79
N TRP A 540 -14.34 12.53 9.49
CA TRP A 540 -14.99 13.56 8.68
C TRP A 540 -16.48 13.29 8.35
N LEU A 541 -16.96 12.09 8.68
CA LEU A 541 -18.33 11.61 8.41
C LEU A 541 -19.23 11.62 9.64
N LYS A 542 -18.68 11.94 10.82
CA LYS A 542 -19.44 11.95 12.08
C LYS A 542 -20.63 12.89 12.00
N GLY A 543 -21.81 12.36 12.30
CA GLY A 543 -23.09 13.09 12.24
C GLY A 543 -23.73 13.15 10.85
N THR A 544 -23.08 12.62 9.81
CA THR A 544 -23.61 12.60 8.43
C THR A 544 -24.11 11.21 8.03
N VAL A 545 -23.35 10.15 8.33
CA VAL A 545 -23.76 8.74 8.14
C VAL A 545 -23.72 8.00 9.47
N GLU A 546 -24.52 6.94 9.59
CA GLU A 546 -24.50 6.07 10.77
C GLU A 546 -23.16 5.34 10.88
N LEU A 547 -22.53 5.49 12.05
CA LEU A 547 -21.27 4.83 12.37
C LEU A 547 -21.48 3.84 13.53
N SER A 548 -20.80 2.69 13.46
CA SER A 548 -20.74 1.73 14.55
C SER A 548 -20.04 2.35 15.76
N ARG A 549 -20.13 1.69 16.92
CA ARG A 549 -19.35 2.09 18.13
C ARG A 549 -17.84 2.10 17.90
N HIS A 550 -17.35 1.44 16.85
CA HIS A 550 -15.94 1.40 16.46
C HIS A 550 -15.59 2.42 15.37
N GLY A 551 -16.55 3.26 14.95
CA GLY A 551 -16.37 4.28 13.92
C GLY A 551 -16.49 3.74 12.49
N GLU A 552 -16.92 2.51 12.29
CA GLU A 552 -17.11 1.92 10.96
C GLU A 552 -18.43 2.40 10.34
N ILE A 553 -18.48 2.60 9.02
CA ILE A 553 -19.73 2.93 8.34
C ILE A 553 -20.66 1.72 8.36
N VAL A 554 -21.86 1.89 8.93
CA VAL A 554 -22.88 0.85 8.93
C VAL A 554 -23.44 0.72 7.51
N VAL A 555 -23.39 -0.50 6.96
CA VAL A 555 -23.89 -0.80 5.62
C VAL A 555 -24.80 -2.02 5.61
N ASP A 556 -25.76 -2.03 4.69
CA ASP A 556 -26.56 -3.22 4.40
C ASP A 556 -25.82 -4.21 3.47
N ALA A 557 -26.50 -5.30 3.10
CA ALA A 557 -25.94 -6.32 2.22
C ALA A 557 -25.60 -5.81 0.80
N ARG A 558 -26.11 -4.65 0.38
CA ARG A 558 -25.84 -4.01 -0.92
C ARG A 558 -24.78 -2.91 -0.81
N GLY A 559 -24.28 -2.64 0.40
CA GLY A 559 -23.34 -1.55 0.65
C GLY A 559 -24.01 -0.19 0.88
N ALA A 560 -25.34 -0.13 0.99
CA ALA A 560 -26.06 1.13 1.22
C ALA A 560 -25.87 1.60 2.67
N THR A 561 -25.67 2.90 2.85
CA THR A 561 -25.54 3.54 4.18
C THR A 561 -26.91 4.04 4.68
N SER A 562 -26.93 4.70 5.84
CA SER A 562 -28.12 5.40 6.35
C SER A 562 -28.57 6.60 5.48
N VAL A 563 -27.76 7.02 4.50
CA VAL A 563 -28.07 8.14 3.60
C VAL A 563 -28.40 7.58 2.20
N PRO A 564 -29.61 7.82 1.66
CA PRO A 564 -29.96 7.42 0.30
C PRO A 564 -28.99 7.99 -0.74
N GLY A 565 -28.57 7.18 -1.71
CA GLY A 565 -27.59 7.56 -2.72
C GLY A 565 -26.13 7.48 -2.28
N VAL A 566 -25.87 7.24 -0.98
CA VAL A 566 -24.51 7.05 -0.43
C VAL A 566 -24.31 5.60 -0.01
N PHE A 567 -23.26 5.01 -0.56
CA PHE A 567 -22.81 3.63 -0.35
C PHE A 567 -21.42 3.64 0.28
N ALA A 568 -20.99 2.51 0.84
CA ALA A 568 -19.63 2.36 1.35
C ALA A 568 -19.09 0.94 1.13
N ALA A 569 -17.77 0.81 1.01
CA ALA A 569 -17.11 -0.44 0.68
C ALA A 569 -15.72 -0.60 1.33
N GLY A 570 -15.36 -1.84 1.62
CA GLY A 570 -14.06 -2.22 2.15
C GLY A 570 -13.90 -1.89 3.63
N ASP A 571 -12.65 -1.72 4.06
CA ASP A 571 -12.29 -1.75 5.48
C ASP A 571 -12.93 -0.66 6.35
N VAL A 572 -13.41 0.42 5.71
CA VAL A 572 -14.13 1.53 6.35
C VAL A 572 -15.51 1.12 6.88
N THR A 573 -16.09 0.03 6.38
CA THR A 573 -17.45 -0.41 6.71
C THR A 573 -17.48 -1.45 7.83
N THR A 574 -18.68 -1.83 8.25
CA THR A 574 -18.93 -2.96 9.17
C THR A 574 -18.65 -4.34 8.57
N VAL A 575 -17.97 -4.44 7.42
CA VAL A 575 -17.50 -5.73 6.90
C VAL A 575 -16.58 -6.39 7.96
N PRO A 576 -16.87 -7.63 8.40
CA PRO A 576 -16.16 -8.20 9.56
C PRO A 576 -14.66 -8.42 9.35
N TYR A 577 -14.25 -8.65 8.10
CA TYR A 577 -12.90 -9.03 7.76
C TYR A 577 -12.29 -8.01 6.79
N LYS A 578 -11.02 -7.65 7.06
CA LYS A 578 -10.31 -6.55 6.41
C LYS A 578 -9.18 -7.13 5.55
N GLN A 579 -9.50 -7.44 4.30
CA GLN A 579 -8.61 -8.15 3.36
C GLN A 579 -8.78 -7.61 1.95
N ILE A 580 -7.72 -7.65 1.14
CA ILE A 580 -7.71 -7.10 -0.24
C ILE A 580 -8.82 -7.72 -1.09
N VAL A 581 -8.92 -9.06 -1.12
CA VAL A 581 -9.92 -9.78 -1.91
C VAL A 581 -11.36 -9.46 -1.46
N ILE A 582 -11.56 -9.24 -0.16
CA ILE A 582 -12.86 -8.87 0.42
C ILE A 582 -13.19 -7.44 0.03
N ALA A 583 -12.26 -6.50 0.19
CA ALA A 583 -12.42 -5.10 -0.17
C ALA A 583 -12.77 -4.92 -1.65
N VAL A 584 -12.12 -5.66 -2.56
CA VAL A 584 -12.44 -5.68 -3.99
C VAL A 584 -13.89 -6.16 -4.22
N GLY A 585 -14.31 -7.23 -3.56
CA GLY A 585 -15.68 -7.73 -3.63
C GLY A 585 -16.71 -6.72 -3.11
N GLU A 586 -16.42 -6.08 -1.97
CA GLU A 586 -17.27 -5.02 -1.40
C GLU A 586 -17.37 -3.81 -2.34
N GLY A 587 -16.27 -3.42 -3.00
CA GLY A 587 -16.24 -2.33 -3.97
C GLY A 587 -17.13 -2.59 -5.18
N ALA A 588 -17.03 -3.78 -5.76
CA ALA A 588 -17.91 -4.21 -6.85
C ALA A 588 -19.38 -4.22 -6.43
N LYS A 589 -19.68 -4.73 -5.22
CA LYS A 589 -21.02 -4.80 -4.66
C LYS A 589 -21.63 -3.40 -4.46
N ALA A 590 -20.89 -2.49 -3.84
CA ALA A 590 -21.34 -1.12 -3.60
C ALA A 590 -21.55 -0.33 -4.90
N SER A 591 -20.68 -0.51 -5.90
CA SER A 591 -20.84 0.09 -7.22
C SER A 591 -22.12 -0.39 -7.93
N LEU A 592 -22.39 -1.70 -7.91
CA LEU A 592 -23.63 -2.24 -8.48
C LEU A 592 -24.88 -1.76 -7.71
N GLY A 593 -24.79 -1.66 -6.38
CA GLY A 593 -25.87 -1.10 -5.55
C GLY A 593 -26.14 0.38 -5.84
N ALA A 594 -25.09 1.17 -5.98
CA ALA A 594 -25.17 2.59 -6.34
C ALA A 594 -25.75 2.79 -7.74
N PHE A 595 -25.37 1.95 -8.70
CA PHE A 595 -25.97 1.98 -10.04
C PHE A 595 -27.46 1.60 -10.03
N ASP A 596 -27.89 0.57 -9.28
CA ASP A 596 -29.32 0.24 -9.13
C ASP A 596 -30.12 1.39 -8.49
N HIS A 597 -29.54 2.08 -7.51
CA HIS A 597 -30.15 3.28 -6.94
C HIS A 597 -30.29 4.39 -7.99
N LEU A 598 -29.24 4.67 -8.75
CA LEU A 598 -29.22 5.72 -9.77
C LEU A 598 -30.36 5.54 -10.80
N ILE A 599 -30.49 4.34 -11.37
CA ILE A 599 -31.50 4.08 -12.41
C ILE A 599 -32.94 4.13 -11.87
N ARG A 600 -33.16 3.80 -10.59
CA ARG A 600 -34.49 3.88 -9.95
C ARG A 600 -34.84 5.31 -9.58
N SER A 601 -33.87 6.07 -9.08
CA SER A 601 -34.05 7.47 -8.73
C SER A 601 -34.36 8.33 -9.96
N GLU A 602 -33.75 8.03 -11.11
CA GLU A 602 -34.09 8.68 -12.39
C GLU A 602 -35.51 8.35 -12.85
N ALA A 603 -35.93 7.08 -12.76
CA ALA A 603 -37.29 6.68 -13.11
C ALA A 603 -38.36 7.36 -12.24
N HIS A 604 -38.10 7.49 -10.93
CA HIS A 604 -39.00 8.20 -10.01
C HIS A 604 -39.04 9.72 -10.28
N ALA A 605 -37.92 10.32 -10.68
CA ALA A 605 -37.88 11.74 -11.05
C ALA A 605 -38.67 12.04 -12.33
N VAL A 606 -38.58 11.17 -13.35
CA VAL A 606 -39.39 11.28 -14.58
C VAL A 606 -40.88 11.14 -14.25
N GLN A 607 -41.24 10.14 -13.45
CA GLN A 607 -42.63 9.91 -13.07
C GLN A 607 -43.21 11.07 -12.24
N ALA A 608 -42.43 11.69 -11.36
CA ALA A 608 -42.85 12.87 -10.60
C ALA A 608 -43.06 14.09 -11.51
N ALA A 609 -42.17 14.31 -12.49
CA ALA A 609 -42.28 15.40 -13.45
C ALA A 609 -43.51 15.23 -14.37
N ASP A 610 -43.83 14.00 -14.78
CA ASP A 610 -45.03 13.69 -15.58
C ASP A 610 -46.33 13.97 -14.79
N ILE A 611 -46.34 13.64 -13.50
CA ILE A 611 -47.48 13.92 -12.61
C ILE A 611 -47.66 15.44 -12.41
N GLU A 612 -46.56 16.17 -12.21
CA GLU A 612 -46.58 17.63 -12.04
C GLU A 612 -47.01 18.34 -13.33
N ALA A 613 -46.55 17.87 -14.49
CA ALA A 613 -46.98 18.36 -15.79
C ALA A 613 -48.47 18.09 -16.04
N SER A 614 -48.98 16.90 -15.67
CA SER A 614 -50.39 16.57 -15.77
C SER A 614 -51.26 17.43 -14.85
N ALA A 615 -50.84 17.65 -13.60
CA ALA A 615 -51.54 18.50 -12.65
C ALA A 615 -51.58 19.97 -13.10
N ASN A 616 -50.49 20.48 -13.67
CA ASN A 616 -50.45 21.83 -14.23
C ASN A 616 -51.32 21.97 -15.48
N ALA A 617 -51.39 20.94 -16.32
CA ALA A 617 -52.27 20.93 -17.49
C ALA A 617 -53.76 20.91 -17.09
N GLU A 618 -54.13 20.14 -16.06
CA GLU A 618 -55.49 20.14 -15.50
C GLU A 618 -55.85 21.48 -14.85
N ALA A 619 -54.91 22.11 -14.13
CA ALA A 619 -55.12 23.43 -13.53
C ALA A 619 -55.21 24.57 -14.54
N MET A 620 -54.62 24.44 -15.73
CA MET A 620 -54.78 25.39 -16.84
C MET A 620 -56.08 25.17 -17.65
N ALA A 621 -56.67 23.97 -17.57
CA ALA A 621 -57.91 23.62 -18.26
C ALA A 621 -59.18 23.94 -17.43
N ALA A 622 -59.03 24.12 -16.11
CA ALA A 622 -60.05 24.60 -15.19
C ALA A 622 -60.05 26.13 -15.09
#